data_AF-A0A0R3SJC5-F1
#
_entry.id   AF-A0A0R3SJC5-F1
#
_cell.length_a   1.000
_cell.length_b   1.000
_cell.length_c   1.000
_cell.angle_alpha   90.00
_cell.angle_beta   90.00
_cell.angle_gamma   90.00
#
_symmetry.space_group_name_H-M   'P 1'
#
loop_
_entity.id
_entity.type
_entity.pdbx_description
1 polymer ?
#
loop_
_entity_poly.entity_id
_entity_poly.type
_entity_poly.pdbx_seq_one_letter_code
_entity_poly.pdbx_strand_id
1 'polypeptide(L)'
;LCLSHFVFRSHERLTTFVSIENATQVWILNRECSAVEIELQLRGRKCTTVFTFQDKLVFMGGWQSENVTGSRNVDLMDISTGQVSSIPDMIKARNSPVGVATENEIFAICNRWPSDSPSRFSNEVYETFKRVKEFLPPSRWSLLPLMIEERTRCAAVNIPDYGILVIGGIGWNGSPLRSTELLTRRSGEVGGGGGEKWQWLPYTPMNKEHCGDPLAVYYQGRVYVVGWVEQMCMMEMLDVAAGGQWTSLNFFRQNLKIYSMACVGNELFASSIIRKQTDQLKIYFKEETEVSEFWSAASATKNEDLIIVCSILVTMKWEMLKTSGVFHVNAEIKGMMSLLGCPRMTQKSETPKVEALFE
;
A
#
# COMPACT_ATOMS: atom_id res chain seq x y z
N LEU A 1 -8.23 14.17 -13.05
CA LEU A 1 -7.02 13.31 -12.99
C LEU A 1 -7.10 12.47 -11.72
N CYS A 2 -7.37 11.18 -11.84
CA CYS A 2 -7.34 10.28 -10.69
C CYS A 2 -5.88 9.82 -10.52
N LEU A 3 -5.10 10.59 -9.77
CA LEU A 3 -3.75 10.21 -9.36
C LEU A 3 -3.89 9.16 -8.25
N SER A 4 -4.11 7.92 -8.65
CA SER A 4 -4.04 6.80 -7.74
C SER A 4 -2.70 6.13 -7.96
N HIS A 5 -1.66 6.69 -7.33
CA HIS A 5 -0.38 6.02 -7.23
C HIS A 5 -0.61 4.77 -6.38
N PHE A 6 -0.51 3.59 -6.97
CA PHE A 6 -0.38 2.38 -6.17
C PHE A 6 0.99 1.80 -6.35
N VAL A 7 1.58 1.49 -5.21
CA VAL A 7 2.90 0.93 -5.10
C VAL A 7 2.73 -0.56 -4.83
N PHE A 8 3.43 -1.44 -5.54
CA PHE A 8 3.41 -2.87 -5.21
C PHE A 8 4.69 -3.59 -5.69
N ARG A 9 4.97 -4.72 -5.05
CA ARG A 9 6.21 -5.48 -5.15
C ARG A 9 6.26 -6.31 -6.44
N SER A 10 7.24 -6.05 -7.30
CA SER A 10 7.68 -6.98 -8.35
C SER A 10 9.19 -7.14 -8.31
N HIS A 11 9.73 -8.34 -8.08
CA HIS A 11 11.19 -8.59 -8.10
C HIS A 11 12.05 -7.60 -7.29
N GLU A 12 11.60 -7.18 -6.11
CA GLU A 12 12.26 -6.14 -5.29
C GLU A 12 12.35 -4.77 -5.99
N ARG A 13 11.41 -4.48 -6.89
CA ARG A 13 11.25 -3.19 -7.55
C ARG A 13 9.93 -2.56 -7.19
N LEU A 14 9.95 -1.24 -7.17
CA LEU A 14 8.80 -0.40 -6.92
C LEU A 14 8.06 -0.16 -8.23
N THR A 15 6.80 -0.58 -8.31
CA THR A 15 5.94 -0.24 -9.46
C THR A 15 4.95 0.84 -9.05
N THR A 16 4.83 1.89 -9.85
CA THR A 16 3.82 2.94 -9.71
C THR A 16 2.95 2.99 -10.95
N PHE A 17 1.68 3.37 -10.83
CA PHE A 17 0.82 3.55 -12.00
C PHE A 17 -0.09 4.75 -11.87
N VAL A 18 -0.60 5.20 -13.01
CA VAL A 18 -1.68 6.17 -13.09
C VAL A 18 -2.67 5.76 -14.18
N SER A 19 -3.95 6.00 -13.91
CA SER A 19 -5.01 5.81 -14.87
C SER A 19 -5.26 7.13 -15.61
N ILE A 20 -4.86 7.18 -16.88
CA ILE A 20 -5.08 8.32 -17.78
C ILE A 20 -6.28 8.06 -18.68
N GLU A 21 -6.64 9.03 -19.52
CA GLU A 21 -7.72 8.88 -20.48
C GLU A 21 -7.42 7.73 -21.45
N ASN A 22 -8.30 6.73 -21.49
CA ASN A 22 -8.22 5.53 -22.33
C ASN A 22 -6.93 4.70 -22.20
N ALA A 23 -6.15 4.85 -21.13
CA ALA A 23 -4.96 4.04 -20.89
C ALA A 23 -4.58 3.97 -19.41
N THR A 24 -3.73 2.99 -19.07
CA THR A 24 -3.07 2.89 -17.77
C THR A 24 -1.57 2.95 -18.00
N GLN A 25 -0.90 3.94 -17.42
CA GLN A 25 0.56 4.08 -17.47
C GLN A 25 1.17 3.49 -16.21
N VAL A 26 2.26 2.75 -16.38
CA VAL A 26 2.98 2.07 -15.31
C VAL A 26 4.47 2.40 -15.41
N TRP A 27 5.07 2.80 -14.30
CA TRP A 27 6.50 3.04 -14.18
C TRP A 27 7.08 2.11 -13.12
N ILE A 28 8.08 1.33 -13.52
CA ILE A 28 8.83 0.45 -12.65
C ILE A 28 10.16 1.13 -12.36
N LEU A 29 10.43 1.40 -11.08
CA LEU A 29 11.70 1.97 -10.65
C LEU A 29 12.79 0.91 -10.58
N ASN A 30 14.04 1.34 -10.66
CA ASN A 30 15.19 0.51 -10.33
C ASN A 30 15.14 0.01 -8.86
N ARG A 31 16.03 -0.92 -8.50
CA ARG A 31 16.10 -1.48 -7.14
C ARG A 31 16.34 -0.42 -6.07
N GLU A 32 17.08 0.63 -6.40
CA GLU A 32 17.35 1.76 -5.51
C GLU A 32 16.16 2.72 -5.37
N CYS A 33 15.07 2.48 -6.11
CA CYS A 33 13.89 3.34 -6.16
C CYS A 33 14.23 4.80 -6.49
N SER A 34 15.32 5.06 -7.21
CA SER A 34 15.86 6.38 -7.49
C SER A 34 15.47 6.90 -8.87
N ALA A 35 15.30 6.01 -9.85
CA ALA A 35 14.96 6.34 -11.22
C ALA A 35 13.98 5.33 -11.84
N VAL A 36 13.23 5.77 -12.84
CA VAL A 36 12.38 4.88 -13.65
C VAL A 36 13.27 4.03 -14.56
N GLU A 37 13.13 2.72 -14.45
CA GLU A 37 13.86 1.74 -15.27
C GLU A 37 13.01 1.29 -16.46
N ILE A 38 11.70 1.05 -16.24
CA ILE A 38 10.79 0.55 -17.27
C ILE A 38 9.51 1.40 -17.25
N GLU A 39 9.09 1.83 -18.43
CA GLU A 39 7.80 2.48 -18.66
C GLU A 39 6.93 1.59 -19.55
N LEU A 40 5.74 1.27 -19.06
CA LEU A 40 4.77 0.41 -19.74
C LEU A 40 3.44 1.14 -19.86
N GLN A 41 2.72 0.88 -20.95
CA GLN A 41 1.41 1.48 -21.19
C GLN A 41 0.42 0.42 -21.65
N LEU A 42 -0.67 0.28 -20.90
CA LEU A 42 -1.84 -0.49 -21.32
C LEU A 42 -2.81 0.44 -22.06
N ARG A 43 -2.75 0.42 -23.39
CA ARG A 43 -3.59 1.25 -24.27
C ARG A 43 -4.99 0.70 -24.40
N GLY A 44 -5.96 1.59 -24.59
CA GLY A 44 -7.38 1.23 -24.78
C GLY A 44 -8.07 0.78 -23.50
N ARG A 45 -7.40 0.83 -22.34
CA ARG A 45 -7.95 0.31 -21.09
C ARG A 45 -7.53 1.14 -19.88
N LYS A 46 -8.55 1.65 -19.20
CA LYS A 46 -8.41 2.35 -17.91
C LYS A 46 -8.65 1.36 -16.79
N CYS A 47 -7.59 0.96 -16.08
CA CYS A 47 -7.67 0.07 -14.93
C CYS A 47 -7.59 0.88 -13.65
N THR A 48 -8.18 0.38 -12.57
CA THR A 48 -8.18 1.04 -11.26
C THR A 48 -7.35 0.28 -10.23
N THR A 49 -6.99 -0.97 -10.54
CA THR A 49 -6.25 -1.86 -9.65
C THR A 49 -5.14 -2.53 -10.44
N VAL A 50 -3.92 -2.44 -9.92
CA VAL A 50 -2.75 -3.16 -10.45
C VAL A 50 -2.00 -3.78 -9.29
N PHE A 51 -1.63 -5.05 -9.41
CA PHE A 51 -0.87 -5.81 -8.43
C PHE A 51 -0.05 -6.90 -9.13
N THR A 52 0.84 -7.59 -8.41
CA THR A 52 1.66 -8.67 -8.99
C THR A 52 1.05 -10.05 -8.82
N PHE A 53 1.26 -10.89 -9.83
CA PHE A 53 0.95 -12.32 -9.80
C PHE A 53 1.95 -13.06 -10.69
N GLN A 54 2.70 -14.03 -10.14
CA GLN A 54 3.67 -14.85 -10.89
C GLN A 54 4.57 -14.02 -11.82
N ASP A 55 5.22 -12.98 -11.28
CA ASP A 55 6.15 -12.11 -12.02
C ASP A 55 5.51 -11.26 -13.14
N LYS A 56 4.18 -11.22 -13.19
CA LYS A 56 3.38 -10.40 -14.10
C LYS A 56 2.60 -9.32 -13.34
N LEU A 57 2.25 -8.26 -14.04
CA LEU A 57 1.33 -7.24 -13.55
C LEU A 57 -0.10 -7.66 -13.91
N VAL A 58 -0.97 -7.73 -12.93
CA VAL A 58 -2.41 -7.95 -13.12
C VAL A 58 -3.09 -6.59 -13.20
N PHE A 59 -3.87 -6.36 -14.25
CA PHE A 59 -4.68 -5.18 -14.45
C PHE A 59 -6.16 -5.55 -14.29
N MET A 60 -6.81 -4.98 -13.29
CA MET A 60 -8.19 -5.29 -12.94
C MET A 60 -9.04 -4.03 -12.78
N GLY A 61 -10.33 -4.22 -13.06
CA GLY A 61 -11.34 -3.19 -12.95
C GLY A 61 -11.22 -2.17 -14.08
N GLY A 62 -11.99 -1.10 -13.93
CA GLY A 62 -11.91 0.03 -14.82
C GLY A 62 -13.05 1.01 -14.65
N TRP A 63 -12.84 2.20 -15.21
CA TRP A 63 -13.82 3.26 -15.26
C TRP A 63 -14.17 3.51 -16.73
N GLN A 64 -15.29 2.96 -17.21
CA GLN A 64 -15.82 3.35 -18.51
C GLN A 64 -16.54 4.68 -18.34
N SER A 65 -16.14 5.70 -19.10
CA SER A 65 -16.48 7.10 -18.87
C SER A 65 -17.96 7.45 -19.11
N GLU A 66 -18.77 6.53 -19.62
CA GLU A 66 -20.15 6.84 -20.02
C GLU A 66 -21.21 5.95 -19.40
N ASN A 67 -20.83 4.86 -18.72
CA ASN A 67 -21.75 4.03 -17.96
C ASN A 67 -21.06 3.55 -16.68
N VAL A 68 -21.75 3.65 -15.54
CA VAL A 68 -21.30 3.22 -14.18
C VAL A 68 -21.00 1.70 -14.11
N THR A 69 -21.01 1.01 -15.23
CA THR A 69 -20.70 -0.40 -15.38
C THR A 69 -19.20 -0.62 -15.24
N GLY A 70 -18.81 -1.32 -14.16
CA GLY A 70 -17.43 -1.77 -13.96
C GLY A 70 -16.92 -2.67 -15.10
N SER A 71 -15.69 -3.14 -15.00
CA SER A 71 -15.09 -4.05 -15.98
C SER A 71 -15.08 -5.49 -15.47
N ARG A 72 -15.30 -6.47 -16.36
CA ARG A 72 -15.09 -7.89 -16.08
C ARG A 72 -13.69 -8.37 -16.44
N ASN A 73 -13.05 -7.67 -17.36
CA ASN A 73 -11.83 -8.13 -17.96
C ASN A 73 -10.69 -8.14 -16.93
N VAL A 74 -9.70 -9.00 -17.14
CA VAL A 74 -8.46 -9.01 -16.37
C VAL A 74 -7.32 -9.26 -17.33
N ASP A 75 -6.35 -8.35 -17.35
CA ASP A 75 -5.16 -8.48 -18.20
C ASP A 75 -3.93 -8.79 -17.37
N LEU A 76 -3.06 -9.62 -17.90
CA LEU A 76 -1.72 -9.87 -17.38
C LEU A 76 -0.71 -9.24 -18.33
N MET A 77 0.23 -8.46 -17.78
CA MET A 77 1.36 -7.94 -18.53
C MET A 77 2.64 -8.58 -18.01
N ASP A 78 3.38 -9.20 -18.92
CA ASP A 78 4.72 -9.68 -18.65
C ASP A 78 5.68 -8.50 -18.52
N ILE A 79 6.38 -8.41 -17.39
CA ILE A 79 7.22 -7.25 -17.06
C ILE A 79 8.47 -7.21 -17.95
N SER A 80 8.98 -8.37 -18.35
CA SER A 80 10.23 -8.48 -19.12
C SER A 80 10.03 -8.14 -20.59
N THR A 81 8.84 -8.45 -21.14
CA THR A 81 8.54 -8.27 -22.56
C THR A 81 7.54 -7.14 -22.83
N GLY A 82 6.85 -6.65 -21.81
CA GLY A 82 5.72 -5.73 -21.96
C GLY A 82 4.49 -6.35 -22.64
N GLN A 83 4.52 -7.66 -22.96
CA GLN A 83 3.41 -8.32 -23.64
C GLN A 83 2.20 -8.44 -22.73
N VAL A 84 1.04 -8.14 -23.29
CA VAL A 84 -0.25 -8.21 -22.60
C VAL A 84 -1.03 -9.41 -23.09
N SER A 85 -1.56 -10.18 -22.14
CA SER A 85 -2.48 -11.29 -22.39
C SER A 85 -3.70 -11.18 -21.46
N SER A 86 -4.90 -11.28 -22.00
CA SER A 86 -6.11 -11.34 -21.18
C SER A 86 -6.35 -12.75 -20.64
N ILE A 87 -6.76 -12.85 -19.38
CA ILE A 87 -7.28 -14.11 -18.80
C ILE A 87 -8.81 -14.11 -18.92
N PRO A 88 -9.50 -15.25 -18.64
CA PRO A 88 -10.96 -15.28 -18.65
C PRO A 88 -11.58 -14.13 -17.85
N ASP A 89 -12.70 -13.61 -18.33
CA ASP A 89 -13.44 -12.53 -17.68
C ASP A 89 -13.98 -12.98 -16.30
N MET A 90 -13.96 -12.04 -15.34
CA MET A 90 -14.67 -12.20 -14.07
C MET A 90 -16.16 -12.46 -14.32
N ILE A 91 -16.77 -13.25 -13.44
CA ILE A 91 -18.21 -13.54 -13.45
C ILE A 91 -19.00 -12.25 -13.28
N LYS A 92 -18.54 -11.28 -12.49
CA LYS A 92 -19.22 -9.98 -12.30
C LYS A 92 -18.34 -8.81 -12.74
N ALA A 93 -18.98 -7.80 -13.30
CA ALA A 93 -18.33 -6.53 -13.61
C ALA A 93 -18.04 -5.78 -12.31
N ARG A 94 -16.82 -5.26 -12.17
CA ARG A 94 -16.36 -4.62 -10.92
C ARG A 94 -15.83 -3.22 -11.16
N ASN A 95 -16.18 -2.30 -10.26
CA ASN A 95 -15.67 -0.94 -10.25
C ASN A 95 -14.72 -0.77 -9.08
N SER A 96 -13.42 -0.69 -9.39
CA SER A 96 -12.34 -0.56 -8.41
C SER A 96 -12.39 -1.61 -7.32
N PRO A 97 -12.31 -2.91 -7.69
CA PRO A 97 -12.16 -3.96 -6.71
C PRO A 97 -10.80 -3.90 -6.03
N VAL A 98 -10.67 -4.51 -4.86
CA VAL A 98 -9.38 -4.79 -4.25
C VAL A 98 -8.84 -6.09 -4.85
N GLY A 99 -7.67 -6.00 -5.48
CA GLY A 99 -6.98 -7.13 -6.08
C GLY A 99 -5.90 -7.66 -5.15
N VAL A 100 -5.95 -8.95 -4.84
CA VAL A 100 -4.91 -9.63 -4.03
C VAL A 100 -4.54 -10.94 -4.71
N ALA A 101 -3.26 -11.30 -4.67
CA ALA A 101 -2.76 -12.55 -5.23
C ALA A 101 -2.07 -13.42 -4.18
N THR A 102 -2.22 -14.73 -4.35
CA THR A 102 -1.34 -15.75 -3.78
C THR A 102 -0.44 -16.31 -4.88
N GLU A 103 0.30 -17.37 -4.61
CA GLU A 103 1.16 -18.01 -5.62
C GLU A 103 0.40 -18.52 -6.85
N ASN A 104 -0.85 -18.95 -6.68
CA ASN A 104 -1.62 -19.63 -7.74
C ASN A 104 -3.02 -19.04 -7.94
N GLU A 105 -3.43 -18.07 -7.13
CA GLU A 105 -4.80 -17.58 -7.12
C GLU A 105 -4.84 -16.05 -7.16
N ILE A 106 -5.82 -15.52 -7.88
CA ILE A 106 -6.11 -14.09 -7.94
C ILE A 106 -7.49 -13.86 -7.31
N PHE A 107 -7.57 -12.94 -6.37
CA PHE A 107 -8.79 -12.56 -5.66
C PHE A 107 -9.24 -11.17 -6.09
N ALA A 108 -10.53 -11.06 -6.40
CA ALA A 108 -11.22 -9.79 -6.64
C ALA A 108 -12.24 -9.57 -5.52
N ILE A 109 -11.91 -8.67 -4.59
CA ILE A 109 -12.65 -8.47 -3.33
C ILE A 109 -13.26 -7.08 -3.30
N CYS A 110 -14.51 -6.96 -2.84
CA CYS A 110 -15.25 -5.71 -2.72
C CYS A 110 -15.43 -4.95 -4.06
N ASN A 111 -16.28 -3.93 -4.04
CA ASN A 111 -16.35 -2.87 -5.04
C ASN A 111 -16.24 -1.52 -4.32
N ARG A 112 -15.77 -0.47 -5.03
CA ARG A 112 -15.70 0.88 -4.45
C ARG A 112 -17.05 1.57 -4.44
N TRP A 113 -17.82 1.43 -5.51
CA TRP A 113 -19.17 1.97 -5.58
C TRP A 113 -20.19 0.83 -5.64
N PRO A 114 -21.19 0.83 -4.77
CA PRO A 114 -22.28 -0.11 -4.88
C PRO A 114 -23.02 0.16 -6.20
N SER A 115 -23.19 -0.89 -7.00
CA SER A 115 -24.31 -0.91 -7.94
C SER A 115 -25.57 -1.23 -7.15
N ASP A 116 -26.73 -0.82 -7.64
CA ASP A 116 -28.04 -1.25 -7.10
C ASP A 116 -28.29 -2.76 -7.28
N SER A 117 -27.30 -3.48 -7.83
CA SER A 117 -27.41 -4.93 -8.04
C SER A 117 -27.17 -5.71 -6.75
N PRO A 118 -27.92 -6.81 -6.52
CA PRO A 118 -27.66 -7.75 -5.43
C PRO A 118 -26.25 -8.36 -5.45
N SER A 119 -25.57 -8.33 -6.61
CA SER A 119 -24.21 -8.85 -6.77
C SER A 119 -23.11 -7.95 -6.18
N ARG A 120 -23.45 -6.82 -5.56
CA ARG A 120 -22.48 -5.80 -5.11
C ARG A 120 -21.44 -6.28 -4.09
N PHE A 121 -21.74 -7.31 -3.30
CA PHE A 121 -20.84 -7.90 -2.29
C PHE A 121 -20.27 -9.27 -2.65
N SER A 122 -20.59 -9.78 -3.84
CA SER A 122 -19.96 -11.02 -4.29
C SER A 122 -18.45 -10.80 -4.38
N ASN A 123 -17.66 -11.81 -4.00
CA ASN A 123 -16.21 -11.84 -4.18
C ASN A 123 -15.86 -13.01 -5.09
N GLU A 124 -14.73 -12.91 -5.79
CA GLU A 124 -14.37 -13.90 -6.81
C GLU A 124 -12.91 -14.31 -6.68
N VAL A 125 -12.64 -15.58 -6.98
CA VAL A 125 -11.29 -16.14 -7.04
C VAL A 125 -11.07 -16.80 -8.40
N TYR A 126 -9.92 -16.51 -9.01
CA TYR A 126 -9.39 -17.17 -10.18
C TYR A 126 -8.27 -18.12 -9.75
N GLU A 127 -8.42 -19.39 -10.06
CA GLU A 127 -7.45 -20.42 -9.69
C GLU A 127 -6.65 -20.86 -10.93
N THR A 128 -5.34 -20.73 -10.87
CA THR A 128 -4.44 -21.26 -11.91
C THR A 128 -4.11 -22.71 -11.56
N PHE A 129 -4.53 -23.65 -12.41
CA PHE A 129 -4.17 -25.05 -12.25
C PHE A 129 -2.73 -25.24 -12.75
N LYS A 130 -1.80 -25.62 -11.86
CA LYS A 130 -0.49 -26.12 -12.30
C LYS A 130 -0.74 -27.37 -13.13
N ARG A 131 -0.27 -27.37 -14.39
CA ARG A 131 -0.29 -28.53 -15.30
C ARG A 131 0.66 -29.62 -14.79
N VAL A 132 0.32 -30.27 -13.69
CA VAL A 132 0.84 -31.60 -13.39
C VAL A 132 -0.06 -32.54 -14.16
N LYS A 133 0.52 -33.23 -15.16
CA LYS A 133 -0.10 -34.22 -16.06
C LYS A 133 -1.41 -34.83 -15.52
N GLU A 134 -2.55 -34.21 -15.79
CA GLU A 134 -3.90 -34.81 -15.76
C GLU A 134 -4.96 -33.74 -16.04
N PHE A 135 -6.08 -34.20 -16.57
CA PHE A 135 -7.21 -33.46 -17.14
C PHE A 135 -7.94 -32.53 -16.14
N LEU A 136 -7.28 -31.48 -15.65
CA LEU A 136 -7.96 -30.44 -14.88
C LEU A 136 -8.70 -29.46 -15.82
N PRO A 137 -9.91 -29.00 -15.43
CA PRO A 137 -10.67 -28.03 -16.20
C PRO A 137 -9.87 -26.73 -16.38
N PRO A 138 -10.13 -25.95 -17.44
CA PRO A 138 -9.44 -24.68 -17.69
C PRO A 138 -9.56 -23.76 -16.46
N SER A 139 -8.50 -22.98 -16.22
CA SER A 139 -8.49 -21.94 -15.18
C SER A 139 -9.77 -21.10 -15.28
N ARG A 140 -10.51 -21.01 -14.18
CA ARG A 140 -11.85 -20.41 -14.16
C ARG A 140 -12.02 -19.54 -12.94
N TRP A 141 -12.82 -18.50 -13.10
CA TRP A 141 -13.35 -17.74 -11.97
C TRP A 141 -14.41 -18.56 -11.24
N SER A 142 -14.43 -18.42 -9.92
CA SER A 142 -15.46 -18.98 -9.05
C SER A 142 -15.90 -17.94 -8.03
N LEU A 143 -17.17 -18.01 -7.62
CA LEU A 143 -17.70 -17.17 -6.57
C LEU A 143 -17.17 -17.66 -5.22
N LEU A 144 -16.70 -16.72 -4.41
CA LEU A 144 -16.39 -16.95 -3.00
C LEU A 144 -17.68 -16.92 -2.18
N PRO A 145 -17.71 -17.59 -1.01
CA PRO A 145 -18.79 -17.40 -0.05
C PRO A 145 -18.96 -15.92 0.30
N LEU A 146 -20.17 -15.55 0.71
CA LEU A 146 -20.44 -14.19 1.18
C LEU A 146 -19.64 -13.93 2.46
N MET A 147 -19.09 -12.71 2.57
CA MET A 147 -18.48 -12.22 3.81
C MET A 147 -19.51 -12.25 4.94
N ILE A 148 -19.04 -12.41 6.17
CA ILE A 148 -19.88 -12.37 7.37
C ILE A 148 -20.53 -10.99 7.48
N GLU A 149 -19.76 -9.93 7.27
CA GLU A 149 -20.25 -8.56 7.23
C GLU A 149 -20.05 -7.96 5.83
N GLU A 150 -21.17 -7.66 5.18
CA GLU A 150 -21.20 -7.05 3.86
C GLU A 150 -20.53 -5.68 3.88
N ARG A 151 -19.54 -5.49 3.00
CA ARG A 151 -18.72 -4.28 2.96
C ARG A 151 -18.29 -3.88 1.55
N THR A 152 -18.10 -2.59 1.37
CA THR A 152 -17.48 -1.96 0.19
C THR A 152 -16.27 -1.15 0.62
N ARG A 153 -15.43 -0.71 -0.33
CA ARG A 153 -14.30 0.20 -0.02
C ARG A 153 -13.38 -0.34 1.09
N CYS A 154 -13.17 -1.66 1.10
CA CYS A 154 -12.36 -2.36 2.08
C CYS A 154 -10.87 -2.35 1.68
N ALA A 155 -9.97 -2.75 2.57
CA ALA A 155 -8.63 -3.19 2.20
C ALA A 155 -8.55 -4.72 2.25
N ALA A 156 -7.61 -5.30 1.51
CA ALA A 156 -7.32 -6.73 1.61
C ALA A 156 -5.82 -6.98 1.44
N VAL A 157 -5.28 -7.92 2.22
CA VAL A 157 -3.87 -8.32 2.17
C VAL A 157 -3.76 -9.84 2.23
N ASN A 158 -2.80 -10.39 1.47
CA ASN A 158 -2.42 -11.79 1.60
C ASN A 158 -1.48 -11.94 2.81
N ILE A 159 -1.86 -12.78 3.77
CA ILE A 159 -1.01 -13.23 4.86
C ILE A 159 -0.52 -14.63 4.50
N PRO A 160 0.78 -14.80 4.21
CA PRO A 160 1.36 -16.10 3.86
C PRO A 160 0.96 -17.17 4.88
N ASP A 161 0.58 -18.35 4.39
CA ASP A 161 0.13 -19.51 5.18
C ASP A 161 -1.22 -19.38 5.91
N TYR A 162 -1.79 -18.17 6.05
CA TYR A 162 -3.08 -17.96 6.73
C TYR A 162 -4.25 -17.74 5.76
N GLY A 163 -4.06 -16.90 4.74
CA GLY A 163 -5.10 -16.55 3.77
C GLY A 163 -5.21 -15.05 3.50
N ILE A 164 -6.38 -14.60 3.05
CA ILE A 164 -6.61 -13.19 2.71
C ILE A 164 -7.33 -12.49 3.85
N LEU A 165 -6.69 -11.51 4.48
CA LEU A 165 -7.31 -10.68 5.52
C LEU A 165 -7.97 -9.48 4.86
N VAL A 166 -9.28 -9.34 5.05
CA VAL A 166 -10.09 -8.19 4.63
C VAL A 166 -10.32 -7.27 5.82
N ILE A 167 -10.12 -5.97 5.62
CA ILE A 167 -9.97 -4.99 6.71
C ILE A 167 -10.88 -3.79 6.45
N GLY A 168 -11.75 -3.50 7.42
CA GLY A 168 -12.56 -2.29 7.46
C GLY A 168 -13.48 -2.12 6.25
N GLY A 169 -13.60 -0.87 5.78
CA GLY A 169 -14.49 -0.50 4.68
C GLY A 169 -15.80 0.11 5.17
N ILE A 170 -16.81 0.10 4.30
CA ILE A 170 -18.13 0.68 4.55
C ILE A 170 -19.18 -0.41 4.48
N GLY A 171 -19.92 -0.59 5.57
CA GLY A 171 -20.99 -1.58 5.68
C GLY A 171 -22.24 -1.21 4.87
N TRP A 172 -23.22 -2.12 4.84
CA TRP A 172 -24.51 -1.90 4.14
C TRP A 172 -25.20 -0.59 4.54
N ASN A 173 -25.14 -0.22 5.82
CA ASN A 173 -25.74 0.98 6.39
C ASN A 173 -24.96 2.28 6.08
N GLY A 174 -23.90 2.21 5.27
CA GLY A 174 -23.03 3.35 4.98
C GLY A 174 -22.06 3.71 6.11
N SER A 175 -22.03 2.95 7.21
CA SER A 175 -21.13 3.22 8.33
C SER A 175 -19.75 2.59 8.13
N PRO A 176 -18.67 3.28 8.53
CA PRO A 176 -17.34 2.70 8.57
C PRO A 176 -17.26 1.47 9.48
N LEU A 177 -16.53 0.45 9.04
CA LEU A 177 -16.33 -0.80 9.77
C LEU A 177 -14.95 -0.85 10.42
N ARG A 178 -14.91 -1.32 11.67
CA ARG A 178 -13.66 -1.72 12.36
C ARG A 178 -13.35 -3.22 12.21
N SER A 179 -14.33 -4.00 11.76
CA SER A 179 -14.22 -5.46 11.69
C SER A 179 -13.20 -5.89 10.64
N THR A 180 -12.58 -7.04 10.90
CA THR A 180 -11.70 -7.71 9.96
C THR A 180 -12.16 -9.16 9.80
N GLU A 181 -11.98 -9.70 8.61
CA GLU A 181 -12.41 -11.07 8.27
C GLU A 181 -11.30 -11.77 7.51
N LEU A 182 -11.01 -13.01 7.90
CA LEU A 182 -10.00 -13.84 7.26
C LEU A 182 -10.67 -14.84 6.31
N LEU A 183 -10.37 -14.75 5.02
CA LEU A 183 -10.69 -15.76 4.04
C LEU A 183 -9.63 -16.86 4.07
N THR A 184 -10.03 -18.07 4.44
CA THR A 184 -9.13 -19.22 4.48
C THR A 184 -9.78 -20.45 3.85
N ARG A 185 -8.96 -21.45 3.52
CA ARG A 185 -9.46 -22.73 3.02
C ARG A 185 -10.02 -23.56 4.18
N ARG A 186 -11.08 -24.31 3.94
CA ARG A 186 -11.59 -25.26 4.93
C ARG A 186 -10.57 -26.40 5.12
N SER A 187 -10.16 -26.61 6.37
CA SER A 187 -9.37 -27.78 6.78
C SER A 187 -10.27 -29.02 6.75
N GLY A 188 -10.20 -29.86 5.71
CA GLY A 188 -10.93 -31.14 5.70
C GLY A 188 -11.12 -31.87 4.37
N GLU A 189 -10.80 -31.31 3.20
CA GLU A 189 -11.05 -32.00 1.92
C GLU A 189 -9.92 -32.97 1.52
N VAL A 190 -9.81 -34.08 2.25
CA VAL A 190 -9.21 -35.32 1.72
C VAL A 190 -10.36 -36.25 1.36
N GLY A 191 -10.97 -36.00 0.21
CA GLY A 191 -11.92 -36.92 -0.42
C GLY A 191 -13.40 -36.56 -0.25
N GLY A 192 -14.00 -36.13 -1.36
CA GLY A 192 -15.44 -36.31 -1.61
C GLY A 192 -16.35 -35.14 -1.27
N GLY A 193 -16.82 -34.45 -2.33
CA GLY A 193 -18.16 -33.84 -2.33
C GLY A 193 -18.20 -32.32 -2.18
N GLY A 194 -17.89 -31.59 -3.27
CA GLY A 194 -18.55 -30.34 -3.68
C GLY A 194 -18.93 -29.30 -2.62
N GLY A 195 -18.14 -29.15 -1.55
CA GLY A 195 -18.33 -28.13 -0.54
C GLY A 195 -17.73 -26.78 -0.97
N GLU A 196 -18.15 -25.70 -0.31
CA GLU A 196 -17.46 -24.42 -0.46
C GLU A 196 -16.02 -24.55 0.09
N LYS A 197 -15.03 -24.61 -0.80
CA LYS A 197 -13.59 -24.68 -0.53
C LYS A 197 -13.09 -23.60 0.44
N TRP A 198 -13.78 -22.46 0.43
CA TRP A 198 -13.41 -21.24 1.14
C TRP A 198 -14.38 -20.99 2.30
N GLN A 199 -13.88 -20.35 3.35
CA GLN A 199 -14.69 -19.87 4.46
C GLN A 199 -14.18 -18.52 4.95
N TRP A 200 -15.11 -17.68 5.41
CA TRP A 200 -14.80 -16.45 6.13
C TRP A 200 -14.82 -16.73 7.63
N LEU A 201 -13.79 -16.28 8.33
CA LEU A 201 -13.69 -16.32 9.78
C LEU A 201 -13.62 -14.89 10.32
N PRO A 202 -14.36 -14.57 11.41
CA PRO A 202 -14.17 -13.30 12.08
C PRO A 202 -12.73 -13.22 12.60
N TYR A 203 -12.11 -12.06 12.46
CA TYR A 203 -10.75 -11.82 12.94
C TYR A 203 -10.73 -10.59 13.85
N THR A 204 -9.64 -10.38 14.59
CA THR A 204 -9.57 -9.31 15.60
C THR A 204 -9.90 -7.95 14.96
N PRO A 205 -10.88 -7.21 15.49
CA PRO A 205 -11.25 -5.90 14.92
C PRO A 205 -10.18 -4.84 15.21
N MET A 206 -10.06 -3.87 14.30
CA MET A 206 -9.21 -2.69 14.50
C MET A 206 -9.67 -1.86 15.70
N ASN A 207 -8.78 -1.03 16.26
CA ASN A 207 -9.11 -0.16 17.38
C ASN A 207 -10.02 1.00 16.96
N LYS A 208 -9.90 1.45 15.70
CA LYS A 208 -10.68 2.54 15.13
C LYS A 208 -11.28 2.13 13.79
N GLU A 209 -12.45 2.68 13.48
CA GLU A 209 -12.92 2.70 12.11
C GLU A 209 -12.06 3.62 11.23
N HIS A 210 -11.76 3.15 10.03
CA HIS A 210 -11.08 3.93 8.99
C HIS A 210 -12.12 4.21 7.90
N CYS A 211 -12.49 5.48 7.69
CA CYS A 211 -13.66 6.01 6.96
C CYS A 211 -13.82 5.61 5.46
N GLY A 212 -13.69 4.33 5.13
CA GLY A 212 -13.66 3.77 3.79
C GLY A 212 -12.31 3.93 3.10
N ASP A 213 -12.00 3.00 2.19
CA ASP A 213 -10.75 2.87 1.45
C ASP A 213 -9.47 2.83 2.32
N PRO A 214 -9.41 2.05 3.42
CA PRO A 214 -8.14 1.88 4.13
C PRO A 214 -7.07 1.34 3.18
N LEU A 215 -5.82 1.69 3.45
CA LEU A 215 -4.65 1.12 2.78
C LEU A 215 -4.03 0.10 3.73
N ALA A 216 -3.69 -1.08 3.22
CA ALA A 216 -3.09 -2.11 4.04
C ALA A 216 -1.95 -2.82 3.32
N VAL A 217 -0.96 -3.28 4.09
CA VAL A 217 0.16 -4.07 3.58
C VAL A 217 0.64 -5.07 4.63
N TYR A 218 1.02 -6.27 4.17
CA TYR A 218 1.69 -7.26 5.00
C TYR A 218 3.22 -7.10 4.91
N TYR A 219 3.88 -7.06 6.05
CA TYR A 219 5.32 -6.87 6.16
C TYR A 219 5.88 -7.51 7.42
N GLN A 220 6.86 -8.41 7.28
CA GLN A 220 7.58 -9.06 8.38
C GLN A 220 6.67 -9.61 9.50
N GLY A 221 5.63 -10.39 9.13
CA GLY A 221 4.71 -10.99 10.12
C GLY A 221 3.64 -10.05 10.66
N ARG A 222 3.57 -8.82 10.14
CA ARG A 222 2.64 -7.79 10.61
C ARG A 222 1.81 -7.25 9.46
N VAL A 223 0.57 -6.87 9.76
CA VAL A 223 -0.29 -6.12 8.83
C VAL A 223 -0.35 -4.69 9.31
N TYR A 224 0.05 -3.75 8.45
CA TYR A 224 -0.09 -2.33 8.70
C TYR A 224 -1.31 -1.83 7.95
N VAL A 225 -2.13 -1.01 8.60
CA VAL A 225 -3.28 -0.34 8.01
C VAL A 225 -3.23 1.15 8.28
N VAL A 226 -3.67 1.97 7.32
CA VAL A 226 -3.88 3.40 7.51
C VAL A 226 -5.18 3.85 6.83
N GLY A 227 -5.91 4.73 7.50
CA GLY A 227 -7.17 5.26 7.00
C GLY A 227 -7.00 6.32 5.91
N TRP A 228 -8.01 6.39 5.03
CA TRP A 228 -8.09 7.39 3.97
C TRP A 228 -8.94 8.59 4.43
N VAL A 229 -8.31 9.77 4.42
CA VAL A 229 -8.92 11.12 4.43
C VAL A 229 -9.59 11.61 5.74
N GLU A 230 -9.13 12.81 6.16
CA GLU A 230 -9.74 13.86 7.00
C GLU A 230 -9.86 13.71 8.52
N GLN A 231 -9.91 12.50 9.07
CA GLN A 231 -9.71 12.32 10.52
C GLN A 231 -8.39 11.61 10.70
N MET A 232 -7.46 12.28 11.40
CA MET A 232 -6.08 11.87 11.75
C MET A 232 -5.70 10.49 11.20
N CYS A 233 -4.79 10.42 10.23
CA CYS A 233 -4.33 9.14 9.65
C CYS A 233 -3.66 8.30 10.74
N MET A 234 -4.49 7.58 11.49
CA MET A 234 -4.07 6.62 12.49
C MET A 234 -3.59 5.42 11.71
N MET A 235 -2.33 5.10 11.91
CA MET A 235 -1.78 3.85 11.44
C MET A 235 -2.00 2.84 12.55
N GLU A 236 -2.49 1.65 12.20
CA GLU A 236 -2.55 0.55 13.13
C GLU A 236 -1.73 -0.62 12.58
N MET A 237 -1.26 -1.45 13.49
CA MET A 237 -0.46 -2.62 13.18
C MET A 237 -1.02 -3.81 13.92
N LEU A 238 -1.31 -4.85 13.16
CA LEU A 238 -1.69 -6.17 13.64
C LEU A 238 -0.46 -7.06 13.63
N ASP A 239 -0.05 -7.54 14.79
CA ASP A 239 0.96 -8.59 14.89
C ASP A 239 0.29 -9.96 14.72
N VAL A 240 0.54 -10.61 13.58
CA VAL A 240 -0.12 -11.88 13.24
C VAL A 240 0.39 -13.01 14.14
N ALA A 241 1.67 -12.96 14.54
CA ALA A 241 2.29 -13.99 15.39
C ALA A 241 1.96 -13.79 16.88
N ALA A 242 1.84 -12.55 17.34
CA ALA A 242 1.61 -12.22 18.76
C ALA A 242 0.12 -12.27 19.16
N GLY A 243 -0.63 -13.23 18.64
CA GLY A 243 -2.05 -13.44 19.01
C GLY A 243 -3.03 -12.45 18.36
N GLY A 244 -2.62 -11.74 17.31
CA GLY A 244 -3.53 -10.98 16.45
C GLY A 244 -4.10 -9.72 17.11
N GLN A 245 -3.35 -9.02 17.95
CA GLN A 245 -3.78 -7.75 18.54
C GLN A 245 -3.41 -6.54 17.67
N TRP A 246 -4.33 -5.57 17.55
CA TRP A 246 -4.08 -4.30 16.87
C TRP A 246 -3.44 -3.29 17.82
N THR A 247 -2.35 -2.67 17.39
CA THR A 247 -1.66 -1.60 18.11
C THR A 247 -1.72 -0.32 17.29
N SER A 248 -2.19 0.78 17.89
CA SER A 248 -2.15 2.09 17.26
C SER A 248 -0.73 2.65 17.23
N LEU A 249 -0.30 3.13 16.07
CA LEU A 249 1.00 3.71 15.83
C LEU A 249 0.88 5.22 15.59
N ASN A 250 1.41 6.00 16.52
CA ASN A 250 1.39 7.47 16.46
C ASN A 250 2.58 8.00 15.64
N PHE A 251 2.61 7.73 14.34
CA PHE A 251 3.72 8.16 13.48
C PHE A 251 3.61 9.63 13.03
N PHE A 252 2.41 10.08 12.71
CA PHE A 252 2.22 11.36 12.03
C PHE A 252 1.81 12.44 13.03
N ARG A 253 2.77 13.30 13.43
CA ARG A 253 2.47 14.54 14.17
C ARG A 253 1.81 15.62 13.31
N GLN A 254 1.68 15.38 12.00
CA GLN A 254 1.02 16.25 11.03
C GLN A 254 -0.04 15.46 10.26
N ASN A 255 -1.06 16.13 9.75
CA ASN A 255 -2.11 15.54 8.93
C ASN A 255 -1.58 15.15 7.53
N LEU A 256 -0.79 14.08 7.43
CA LEU A 256 -0.34 13.53 6.15
C LEU A 256 -1.46 12.70 5.53
N LYS A 257 -1.87 13.04 4.31
CA LYS A 257 -2.81 12.21 3.53
C LYS A 257 -2.02 11.14 2.78
N ILE A 258 -2.11 9.89 3.24
CA ILE A 258 -1.49 8.75 2.56
C ILE A 258 -2.41 8.26 1.43
N TYR A 259 -1.83 8.06 0.25
CA TYR A 259 -2.54 7.61 -0.95
C TYR A 259 -2.13 6.19 -1.36
N SER A 260 -0.98 5.71 -0.91
CA SER A 260 -0.48 4.37 -1.21
C SER A 260 0.48 3.84 -0.17
N MET A 261 0.58 2.51 -0.10
CA MET A 261 1.60 1.81 0.68
C MET A 261 2.09 0.56 -0.05
N ALA A 262 3.37 0.21 0.12
CA ALA A 262 3.95 -1.04 -0.36
C ALA A 262 5.22 -1.42 0.36
N CYS A 263 5.60 -2.69 0.25
CA CYS A 263 6.86 -3.19 0.76
C CYS A 263 7.80 -3.60 -0.38
N VAL A 264 9.05 -3.18 -0.33
CA VAL A 264 10.12 -3.62 -1.23
C VAL A 264 11.32 -4.04 -0.40
N GLY A 265 11.74 -5.30 -0.54
CA GLY A 265 12.77 -5.88 0.32
C GLY A 265 12.38 -5.78 1.80
N ASN A 266 13.24 -5.13 2.59
CA ASN A 266 13.03 -4.86 4.01
C ASN A 266 12.59 -3.40 4.28
N GLU A 267 11.91 -2.78 3.32
CA GLU A 267 11.48 -1.38 3.43
C GLU A 267 9.98 -1.24 3.15
N LEU A 268 9.33 -0.37 3.93
CA LEU A 268 7.93 0.00 3.77
C LEU A 268 7.85 1.42 3.20
N PHE A 269 7.23 1.55 2.04
CA PHE A 269 7.02 2.79 1.32
C PHE A 269 5.58 3.27 1.52
N ALA A 270 5.41 4.57 1.70
CA ALA A 270 4.10 5.21 1.68
C ALA A 270 4.15 6.51 0.87
N SER A 271 3.16 6.74 0.01
CA SER A 271 3.04 7.98 -0.74
C SER A 271 2.06 8.93 -0.06
N SER A 272 2.41 10.21 0.05
CA SER A 272 1.54 11.23 0.63
C SER A 272 1.62 12.57 -0.11
N ILE A 273 0.57 13.40 0.03
CA ILE A 273 0.57 14.79 -0.45
C ILE A 273 0.60 15.71 0.77
N ILE A 274 1.62 16.56 0.85
CA ILE A 274 1.63 17.70 1.77
C ILE A 274 0.86 18.85 1.10
N ARG A 275 -0.11 19.44 1.80
CA ARG A 275 -0.85 20.61 1.29
C ARG A 275 0.10 21.83 1.19
N LYS A 276 0.86 21.92 0.08
CA LYS A 276 1.29 23.15 -0.62
C LYS A 276 2.26 22.91 -1.78
N GLN A 277 2.73 21.69 -2.03
CA GLN A 277 3.56 21.39 -3.18
C GLN A 277 3.34 19.93 -3.59
N THR A 278 3.13 19.69 -4.88
CA THR A 278 3.12 18.36 -5.49
C THR A 278 4.54 17.82 -5.54
N ASP A 279 5.08 17.46 -4.39
CA ASP A 279 6.35 16.76 -4.29
C ASP A 279 6.12 15.40 -3.63
N GLN A 280 6.57 14.36 -4.33
CA GLN A 280 6.52 12.98 -3.89
C GLN A 280 7.21 12.88 -2.52
N LEU A 281 6.45 12.56 -1.47
CA LEU A 281 7.07 12.19 -0.19
C LEU A 281 7.73 10.82 -0.37
N LYS A 282 9.05 10.84 -0.61
CA LYS A 282 9.94 9.68 -0.52
C LYS A 282 10.25 9.46 0.96
N ILE A 283 9.63 8.46 1.58
CA ILE A 283 10.07 7.98 2.90
C ILE A 283 11.17 6.93 2.62
N TYR A 284 12.43 7.34 2.72
CA TYR A 284 13.58 6.44 2.78
C TYR A 284 14.08 6.31 4.22
N PHE A 285 14.47 5.11 4.60
CA PHE A 285 15.41 4.89 5.69
C PHE A 285 16.55 4.03 5.15
N LYS A 286 17.67 4.63 4.73
CA LYS A 286 18.85 3.86 4.33
C LYS A 286 20.07 4.10 5.22
N GLU A 287 20.84 5.19 5.13
CA GLU A 287 22.11 5.30 5.90
C GLU A 287 22.44 6.72 6.44
N GLU A 288 23.50 6.84 7.25
CA GLU A 288 23.99 8.10 7.89
C GLU A 288 24.44 9.16 6.88
N THR A 289 25.09 8.72 5.80
CA THR A 289 25.66 9.56 4.73
C THR A 289 24.58 10.34 3.97
N GLU A 290 23.44 9.70 3.67
CA GLU A 290 22.34 10.32 2.92
C GLU A 290 21.68 11.47 3.70
N VAL A 291 21.57 11.37 5.03
CA VAL A 291 21.01 12.45 5.86
C VAL A 291 21.92 13.68 5.86
N SER A 292 23.24 13.47 5.84
CA SER A 292 24.21 14.55 5.80
C SER A 292 24.22 15.28 4.45
N GLU A 293 24.16 14.55 3.33
CA GLU A 293 24.13 15.13 1.98
C GLU A 293 22.82 15.87 1.72
N PHE A 294 21.69 15.33 2.18
CA PHE A 294 20.38 15.96 2.04
C PHE A 294 20.29 17.25 2.87
N TRP A 295 20.87 17.27 4.08
CA TRP A 295 21.03 18.49 4.87
C TRP A 295 21.91 19.52 4.16
N SER A 296 23.05 19.12 3.62
CA SER A 296 23.94 20.01 2.87
C SER A 296 23.25 20.64 1.66
N ALA A 297 22.51 19.84 0.88
CA ALA A 297 21.77 20.33 -0.28
C ALA A 297 20.65 21.30 0.12
N ALA A 298 19.90 20.99 1.19
CA ALA A 298 18.84 21.86 1.71
C ALA A 298 19.40 23.19 2.24
N SER A 299 20.53 23.14 2.97
CA SER A 299 21.20 24.34 3.50
C SER A 299 21.80 25.21 2.38
N ALA A 300 22.48 24.59 1.40
CA ALA A 300 23.08 25.30 0.27
C ALA A 300 22.03 26.01 -0.61
N THR A 301 20.85 25.42 -0.74
CA THR A 301 19.74 26.01 -1.52
C THR A 301 18.90 27.01 -0.71
N LYS A 302 19.12 27.12 0.60
CA LYS A 302 18.31 27.94 1.53
C LYS A 302 16.81 27.68 1.42
N ASN A 303 16.43 26.46 1.06
CA ASN A 303 15.04 26.09 0.92
C ASN A 303 14.47 25.80 2.32
N GLU A 304 13.71 26.76 2.86
CA GLU A 304 13.18 26.69 4.23
C GLU A 304 12.31 25.45 4.47
N ASP A 305 11.56 25.00 3.46
CA ASP A 305 10.71 23.81 3.56
C ASP A 305 11.54 22.53 3.63
N LEU A 306 12.60 22.41 2.81
CA LEU A 306 13.55 21.30 2.90
C LEU A 306 14.32 21.32 4.21
N ILE A 307 14.73 22.49 4.70
CA ILE A 307 15.43 22.64 5.98
C ILE A 307 14.54 22.17 7.14
N ILE A 308 13.23 22.47 7.11
CA ILE A 308 12.28 21.97 8.12
C ILE A 308 12.16 20.44 8.06
N VAL A 309 12.05 19.84 6.88
CA VAL A 309 11.99 18.37 6.74
C VAL A 309 13.28 17.72 7.22
N CYS A 310 14.44 18.27 6.85
CA CYS A 310 15.74 17.76 7.28
C CYS A 310 15.95 17.92 8.79
N SER A 311 15.46 19.00 9.39
CA SER A 311 15.57 19.23 10.85
C SER A 311 14.92 18.11 11.67
N ILE A 312 13.82 17.55 11.18
CA ILE A 312 13.11 16.44 11.83
C ILE A 312 13.92 15.16 11.70
N LEU A 313 14.51 14.89 10.53
CA LEU A 313 15.38 13.73 10.30
C LEU A 313 16.65 13.77 11.14
N VAL A 314 17.28 14.95 11.24
CA VAL A 314 18.46 15.20 12.10
C VAL A 314 18.10 14.98 13.57
N THR A 315 16.91 15.44 14.00
CA THR A 315 16.44 15.24 15.39
C THR A 315 16.18 13.76 15.69
N MET A 316 15.56 13.02 14.76
CA MET A 316 15.23 11.60 14.95
C MET A 316 16.47 10.70 14.98
N LYS A 317 17.56 11.11 14.34
CA LYS A 317 18.83 10.36 14.29
C LYS A 317 19.98 11.09 15.02
N TRP A 318 19.67 12.01 15.93
CA TRP A 318 20.67 12.86 16.61
C TRP A 318 21.77 12.07 17.30
N GLU A 319 21.42 11.00 18.01
CA GLU A 319 22.37 10.16 18.73
C GLU A 319 23.38 9.46 17.82
N MET A 320 22.99 9.20 16.57
CA MET A 320 23.85 8.63 15.52
C MET A 320 24.68 9.72 14.84
N LEU A 321 24.08 10.90 14.59
CA LEU A 321 24.72 12.01 13.88
C LEU A 321 25.72 12.79 14.74
N LYS A 322 25.55 12.85 16.06
CA LYS A 322 26.47 13.59 16.94
C LYS A 322 27.90 13.03 16.95
N THR A 323 28.04 11.73 16.66
CA THR A 323 29.33 11.03 16.52
C THR A 323 29.87 11.07 15.08
N SER A 324 29.13 11.64 14.13
CA SER A 324 29.45 11.65 12.71
C SER A 324 30.41 12.78 12.34
N GLY A 325 31.65 12.45 11.97
CA GLY A 325 32.60 13.44 11.44
C GLY A 325 32.14 14.08 10.14
N VAL A 326 31.39 13.36 9.30
CA VAL A 326 30.88 13.85 8.01
C VAL A 326 29.78 14.90 8.21
N PHE A 327 28.88 14.68 9.17
CA PHE A 327 27.82 15.64 9.48
C PHE A 327 28.38 16.96 10.02
N HIS A 328 29.41 16.91 10.88
CA HIS A 328 30.05 18.10 11.45
C HIS A 328 30.75 18.98 10.39
N VAL A 329 31.36 18.37 9.38
CA VAL A 329 32.01 19.11 8.27
C VAL A 329 30.99 19.78 7.35
N ASN A 330 29.80 19.18 7.21
CA ASN A 330 28.78 19.53 6.24
C ASN A 330 27.67 20.43 6.79
N ALA A 331 27.56 20.56 8.12
CA ALA A 331 26.57 21.40 8.78
C ALA A 331 27.11 22.84 8.92
N GLU A 332 26.61 23.75 8.09
CA GLU A 332 26.95 25.17 8.21
C GLU A 332 26.50 25.71 9.60
N ILE A 333 27.38 26.42 10.31
CA ILE A 333 27.11 26.97 11.67
C ILE A 333 25.76 27.72 11.71
N LYS A 334 25.43 28.44 10.63
CA LYS A 334 24.17 29.17 10.49
C LYS A 334 22.94 28.26 10.38
N GLY A 335 23.07 27.10 9.71
CA GLY A 335 22.03 26.07 9.65
C GLY A 335 21.83 25.37 10.99
N MET A 336 22.92 25.11 11.73
CA MET A 336 22.83 24.57 13.10
C MET A 336 22.18 25.58 14.07
N MET A 337 22.49 26.87 13.94
CA MET A 337 21.84 27.91 14.75
C MET A 337 20.33 28.02 14.47
N SER A 338 19.89 27.77 13.22
CA SER A 338 18.45 27.66 12.89
C SER A 338 17.79 26.43 13.53
N LEU A 339 18.52 25.33 13.75
CA LEU A 339 18.03 24.18 14.53
C LEU A 339 17.85 24.56 16.01
N LEU A 340 18.76 25.34 16.58
CA LEU A 340 18.70 25.80 17.98
C LEU A 340 17.63 26.87 18.23
N GLY A 341 17.34 27.70 17.22
CA GLY A 341 16.21 28.63 17.23
C GLY A 341 14.84 27.96 17.09
N CYS A 342 14.79 26.65 16.79
CA CYS A 342 13.54 25.91 16.72
C CYS A 342 12.97 25.72 18.14
N PRO A 343 11.74 26.20 18.44
CA PRO A 343 11.13 26.08 19.77
C PRO A 343 11.00 24.65 20.32
N ARG A 344 11.18 23.64 19.45
CA ARG A 344 11.13 22.21 19.78
C ARG A 344 12.45 21.66 20.34
N MET A 345 13.58 22.32 20.13
CA MET A 345 14.90 21.92 20.66
C MET A 345 15.15 22.47 22.07
N THR A 346 14.60 23.66 22.36
CA THR A 346 14.68 24.32 23.68
C THR A 346 13.75 23.73 24.74
N GLN A 347 12.72 22.97 24.34
CA GLN A 347 11.80 22.32 25.30
C GLN A 347 12.25 20.95 25.80
N LYS A 348 13.26 20.32 25.20
CA LYS A 348 13.61 18.91 25.47
C LYS A 348 15.08 18.63 25.74
N SER A 349 15.93 19.64 25.74
CA SER A 349 17.31 19.51 26.24
C SER A 349 17.44 20.38 27.47
N GLU A 350 17.89 19.77 28.58
CA GLU A 350 18.63 20.54 29.57
C GLU A 350 19.75 21.25 28.80
N THR A 351 19.85 22.55 29.02
CA THR A 351 20.69 23.50 28.31
C THR A 351 22.19 23.10 28.15
N PRO A 352 22.84 22.24 28.96
CA PRO A 352 24.28 22.01 28.78
C PRO A 352 24.67 21.08 27.62
N LYS A 353 23.73 20.38 26.95
CA LYS A 353 24.10 19.46 25.85
C LYS A 353 24.43 20.16 24.53
N VAL A 354 23.98 21.40 24.37
CA VAL A 354 24.16 22.18 23.14
C VAL A 354 25.40 23.08 23.21
N GLU A 355 25.80 23.54 24.39
CA GLU A 355 27.03 24.33 24.58
C GLU A 355 28.30 23.50 24.31
N ALA A 356 28.26 22.18 24.52
CA ALA A 356 29.35 21.25 24.22
C ALA A 356 29.67 21.10 22.71
N LEU A 357 28.93 21.75 21.81
CA LEU A 357 29.24 21.81 20.38
C LEU A 357 30.20 22.95 20.01
N PHE A 358 30.55 23.83 20.95
CA PHE A 358 31.42 24.99 20.74
C PHE A 358 32.71 24.98 21.59
N GLU A 359 32.97 23.92 22.36
CA GLU A 359 34.30 23.55 22.89
C GLU A 359 34.90 22.43 22.03
#